data_AF-D8LSA7-F1
#
_entry.id   AF-D8LSA7-F1
#
_cell.length_a   1.000
_cell.length_b   1.000
_cell.length_c   1.000
_cell.angle_alpha   90.00
_cell.angle_beta   90.00
_cell.angle_gamma   90.00
#
_symmetry.space_group_name_H-M   'P 1'
#
loop_
_entity.id
_entity.type
_entity.pdbx_description
1 polymer ?
#
loop_
_entity_poly.entity_id
_entity_poly.type
_entity_poly.pdbx_seq_one_letter_code
_entity_poly.pdbx_strand_id
1 'polypeptide(L)'
;METNQVFEEILSEQHAATITGVLIVQKESIIHLVETSMDTSTALLRQIQSMEADLDPSARVMENVKILVSSEDCPAPYFAKWFHYNIQLNAESNVDIDKEDPVEASWGVYDKLVELASEMRQHSGTSVSELKRKYNHLVPSNERVLGLAETEKNMSLSEYLQVYDTPISATLESERVWPIPALIRY
;
A
#
# COMPACT_ATOMS: atom_id res chain seq x y z
N MET A 1 11.69 -11.42 15.32
CA MET A 1 11.79 -9.95 15.44
C MET A 1 10.38 -9.45 15.68
N GLU A 2 10.12 -8.64 16.71
CA GLU A 2 8.76 -8.11 16.89
C GLU A 2 8.41 -7.21 15.70
N THR A 3 7.19 -7.28 15.19
CA THR A 3 6.70 -6.51 14.03
C THR A 3 7.12 -5.05 14.10
N ASN A 4 7.01 -4.45 15.29
CA ASN A 4 7.43 -3.08 15.54
C ASN A 4 8.89 -2.79 15.17
N GLN A 5 9.85 -3.71 15.34
CA GLN A 5 11.26 -3.44 15.10
C GLN A 5 11.61 -3.39 13.60
N VAL A 6 11.00 -4.24 12.77
CA VAL A 6 11.10 -4.16 11.29
C VAL A 6 10.60 -2.79 10.83
N PHE A 7 9.45 -2.36 11.36
CA PHE A 7 8.88 -1.08 11.00
C PHE A 7 9.69 0.07 11.56
N GLU A 8 10.24 0.02 12.76
CA GLU A 8 11.15 1.06 13.26
C GLU A 8 12.42 1.18 12.40
N GLU A 9 12.95 0.08 11.84
CA GLU A 9 14.05 0.14 10.86
C GLU A 9 13.61 0.83 9.57
N ILE A 10 12.48 0.41 8.97
CA ILE A 10 11.88 1.06 7.80
C ILE A 10 11.64 2.57 8.09
N LEU A 11 11.04 2.87 9.24
CA LEU A 11 10.70 4.22 9.70
C LEU A 11 11.95 5.07 9.96
N SER A 12 13.03 4.47 10.47
CA SER A 12 14.28 5.18 10.76
C SER A 12 14.98 5.68 9.49
N GLU A 13 14.89 4.92 8.40
CA GLU A 13 15.38 5.32 7.08
C GLU A 13 14.41 6.26 6.38
N GLN A 14 13.09 6.06 6.56
CA GLN A 14 12.05 6.94 6.02
C GLN A 14 12.06 8.35 6.63
N HIS A 15 12.49 8.53 7.89
CA HIS A 15 12.63 9.86 8.51
C HIS A 15 13.68 10.77 7.84
N ALA A 16 14.54 10.22 6.97
CA ALA A 16 15.45 11.00 6.14
C ALA A 16 14.82 11.45 4.81
N ALA A 17 13.64 10.92 4.45
CA ALA A 17 12.98 11.15 3.17
C ALA A 17 11.66 11.95 3.32
N THR A 18 11.26 12.60 2.23
CA THR A 18 10.01 13.37 2.06
C THR A 18 8.79 12.44 1.98
N ILE A 19 8.59 11.63 3.01
CA ILE A 19 7.49 10.65 3.08
C ILE A 19 6.49 11.10 4.15
N THR A 20 5.22 11.24 3.75
CA THR A 20 4.10 11.46 4.66
C THR A 20 3.07 10.35 4.48
N GLY A 21 2.17 10.16 5.44
CA GLY A 21 1.22 9.07 5.38
C GLY A 21 0.89 8.49 6.75
N VAL A 22 0.36 7.27 6.74
CA VAL A 22 -0.02 6.55 7.95
C VAL A 22 0.25 5.05 7.83
N LEU A 23 0.84 4.49 8.89
CA LEU A 23 0.95 3.06 9.14
C LEU A 23 0.03 2.68 10.30
N ILE A 24 -0.85 1.70 10.08
CA ILE A 24 -1.73 1.16 11.11
C ILE A 24 -1.45 -0.33 11.23
N VAL A 25 -0.91 -0.70 12.39
CA VAL A 25 -0.64 -2.09 12.76
C VAL A 25 -1.79 -2.59 13.63
N GLN A 26 -2.37 -3.71 13.21
CA GLN A 26 -3.48 -4.38 13.86
C GLN A 26 -3.02 -5.74 14.39
N LYS A 27 -3.97 -6.61 14.77
CA LYS A 27 -3.65 -7.89 15.40
C LYS A 27 -2.90 -8.83 14.44
N GLU A 28 -3.41 -8.94 13.21
CA GLU A 28 -2.93 -9.88 12.18
C GLU A 28 -2.71 -9.20 10.83
N SER A 29 -2.98 -7.90 10.73
CA SER A 29 -2.89 -7.15 9.49
C SER A 29 -2.20 -5.80 9.69
N ILE A 30 -1.73 -5.26 8.58
CA ILE A 30 -1.08 -3.96 8.51
C ILE A 30 -1.64 -3.23 7.30
N ILE A 31 -1.97 -1.95 7.48
CA ILE A 31 -2.31 -1.08 6.37
C ILE A 31 -1.41 0.15 6.35
N HIS A 32 -0.93 0.49 5.15
CA HIS A 32 0.12 1.46 4.92
C HIS A 32 -0.29 2.37 3.76
N LEU A 33 -0.58 3.64 4.05
CA LEU A 33 -0.81 4.66 3.03
C LEU A 33 0.43 5.56 3.01
N VAL A 34 1.09 5.60 1.85
CA VAL A 34 2.35 6.33 1.63
C VAL A 34 2.13 7.45 0.62
N GLU A 35 2.62 8.64 0.94
CA GLU A 35 2.61 9.81 0.07
C GLU A 35 4.06 10.26 -0.15
N THR A 36 4.54 10.09 -1.38
CA THR A 36 5.90 10.44 -1.76
C THR A 36 6.05 10.48 -3.28
N SER A 37 7.26 10.71 -3.79
CA SER A 37 7.53 10.63 -5.23
C SER A 37 7.52 9.18 -5.73
N MET A 38 7.31 8.98 -7.03
CA MET A 38 7.35 7.63 -7.63
C MET A 38 8.67 6.90 -7.33
N ASP A 39 9.81 7.58 -7.48
CA ASP A 39 11.14 7.01 -7.22
C ASP A 39 11.27 6.52 -5.77
N THR A 40 10.85 7.35 -4.81
CA THR A 40 10.92 7.01 -3.38
C THR A 40 9.93 5.90 -3.02
N SER A 41 8.72 5.91 -3.58
CA SER A 41 7.73 4.85 -3.35
C SER A 41 8.22 3.51 -3.90
N THR A 42 8.80 3.49 -5.10
CA THR A 42 9.33 2.26 -5.72
C THR A 42 10.54 1.72 -4.94
N ALA A 43 11.44 2.61 -4.49
CA ALA A 43 12.57 2.22 -3.64
C ALA A 43 12.10 1.58 -2.32
N LEU A 44 11.10 2.18 -1.67
CA LEU A 44 10.48 1.65 -0.45
C LEU A 44 9.85 0.26 -0.68
N LEU A 45 9.06 0.11 -1.75
CA LEU A 45 8.43 -1.16 -2.09
C LEU A 45 9.46 -2.26 -2.37
N ARG A 46 10.57 -1.94 -3.05
CA ARG A 46 11.69 -2.87 -3.26
C ARG A 46 12.39 -3.24 -1.96
N GLN A 47 12.58 -2.29 -1.05
CA GLN A 47 13.16 -2.56 0.27
C GLN A 47 12.29 -3.51 1.09
N ILE A 48 10.97 -3.30 1.10
CA ILE A 48 10.00 -4.21 1.75
C ILE A 48 10.12 -5.60 1.12
N GLN A 49 10.20 -5.70 -0.21
CA GLN A 49 10.37 -6.98 -0.90
C GLN A 49 11.68 -7.68 -0.52
N SER A 50 12.80 -6.96 -0.44
CA SER A 50 14.10 -7.55 -0.08
C SER A 50 14.16 -7.99 1.38
N MET A 51 13.57 -7.22 2.29
CA MET A 51 13.54 -7.56 3.72
C MET A 51 12.87 -8.92 3.95
N GLU A 52 11.79 -9.22 3.23
CA GLU A 52 11.09 -10.51 3.34
C GLU A 52 11.80 -11.65 2.59
N ALA A 53 12.56 -11.34 1.54
CA ALA A 53 13.27 -12.33 0.74
C ALA A 53 14.43 -13.00 1.50
N ASP A 54 15.12 -12.24 2.35
CA ASP A 54 16.30 -12.70 3.11
C ASP A 54 15.94 -13.45 4.41
N LEU A 55 14.67 -13.41 4.82
CA LEU A 55 14.18 -14.06 6.03
C LEU A 55 13.68 -15.49 5.76
N ASP A 56 13.91 -16.38 6.74
CA ASP A 56 13.24 -17.67 6.79
C ASP A 56 11.72 -17.46 6.79
N PRO A 57 10.92 -18.28 6.08
CA PRO A 57 9.46 -18.13 6.05
C PRO A 57 8.82 -18.03 7.43
N SER A 58 9.33 -18.73 8.44
CA SER A 58 8.80 -18.67 9.82
C SER A 58 9.15 -17.38 10.58
N ALA A 59 10.07 -16.58 10.05
CA ALA A 59 10.51 -15.31 10.59
C ALA A 59 9.94 -14.10 9.84
N ARG A 60 9.22 -14.33 8.74
CA ARG A 60 8.55 -13.30 7.95
C ARG A 60 7.46 -12.63 8.75
N VAL A 61 7.36 -11.33 8.59
CA VAL A 61 6.43 -10.49 9.35
C VAL A 61 5.35 -9.94 8.44
N MET A 62 5.67 -9.72 7.16
CA MET A 62 4.75 -9.22 6.14
C MET A 62 4.53 -10.28 5.07
N GLU A 63 3.70 -11.28 5.38
CA GLU A 63 3.21 -12.22 4.37
C GLU A 63 2.09 -11.58 3.54
N ASN A 64 2.02 -11.94 2.25
CA ASN A 64 0.93 -11.56 1.35
C ASN A 64 0.70 -10.04 1.19
N VAL A 65 1.77 -9.28 0.89
CA VAL A 65 1.68 -7.85 0.62
C VAL A 65 0.97 -7.58 -0.71
N LYS A 66 -0.18 -6.90 -0.64
CA LYS A 66 -0.99 -6.46 -1.79
C LYS A 66 -0.98 -4.93 -1.95
N ILE A 67 -0.99 -4.47 -3.19
CA ILE A 67 -1.19 -3.06 -3.54
C ILE A 67 -2.69 -2.84 -3.75
N LEU A 68 -3.32 -2.11 -2.84
CA LEU A 68 -4.77 -1.85 -2.90
C LEU A 68 -5.11 -0.73 -3.89
N VAL A 69 -4.38 0.38 -3.78
CA VAL A 69 -4.55 1.58 -4.61
C VAL A 69 -3.18 2.20 -4.86
N SER A 70 -2.94 2.62 -6.10
CA SER A 70 -1.83 3.49 -6.47
C SER A 70 -2.41 4.73 -7.17
N SER A 71 -2.16 5.90 -6.60
CA SER A 71 -2.67 7.18 -7.12
C SER A 71 -1.49 8.10 -7.42
N GLU A 72 -1.47 8.61 -8.64
CA GLU A 72 -0.46 9.55 -9.14
C GLU A 72 -1.06 10.96 -9.26
N ASP A 73 -0.22 11.95 -9.57
CA ASP A 73 -0.62 13.35 -9.79
C ASP A 73 -1.41 14.00 -8.62
N CYS A 74 -1.14 13.55 -7.40
CA CYS A 74 -1.70 14.15 -6.19
C CYS A 74 -1.13 15.57 -5.98
N PRO A 75 -1.95 16.64 -6.03
CA PRO A 75 -1.45 18.02 -6.05
C PRO A 75 -0.81 18.47 -4.73
N ALA A 76 -1.18 17.82 -3.63
CA ALA A 76 -0.61 18.04 -2.31
C ALA A 76 -0.76 16.76 -1.47
N PRO A 77 0.12 16.53 -0.48
CA PRO A 77 -0.09 15.46 0.49
C PRO A 77 -1.35 15.74 1.31
N TYR A 78 -1.99 14.69 1.82
CA TYR A 78 -3.09 14.68 2.77
C TYR A 78 -2.61 14.59 4.21
N PHE A 79 -1.46 13.96 4.48
CA PHE A 79 -0.87 13.93 5.81
C PHE A 79 0.16 15.06 5.98
N ALA A 80 0.31 15.57 7.20
CA ALA A 80 1.30 16.62 7.50
C ALA A 80 2.70 16.04 7.78
N LYS A 81 2.74 14.77 8.17
CA LYS A 81 3.93 13.99 8.52
C LYS A 81 3.57 12.52 8.46
N TRP A 82 4.54 11.66 8.70
CA TRP A 82 4.31 10.25 8.93
C TRP A 82 3.64 9.99 10.29
N PHE A 83 2.62 9.11 10.30
CA PHE A 83 1.97 8.65 11.53
C PHE A 83 2.04 7.13 11.66
N HIS A 84 2.21 6.66 12.90
CA HIS A 84 2.24 5.24 13.24
C HIS A 84 1.26 4.95 14.37
N TYR A 85 0.42 3.94 14.19
CA TYR A 85 -0.57 3.54 15.17
C TYR A 85 -0.63 2.03 15.36
N ASN A 86 -0.41 1.59 16.59
CA ASN A 86 -0.73 0.24 17.05
C ASN A 86 -2.15 0.24 17.64
N ILE A 87 -3.12 -0.36 16.95
CA ILE A 87 -4.52 -0.35 17.39
C ILE A 87 -5.16 -1.73 17.36
N GLN A 88 -6.20 -1.86 18.18
CA GLN A 88 -7.11 -2.99 18.16
C GLN A 88 -8.52 -2.40 18.12
N LEU A 89 -9.26 -2.73 17.06
CA LEU A 89 -10.65 -2.34 16.85
C LEU A 89 -11.56 -3.54 17.09
N ASN A 90 -12.87 -3.28 17.12
CA ASN A 90 -13.85 -4.36 17.17
C ASN A 90 -13.83 -5.13 15.84
N ALA A 91 -13.97 -6.45 15.92
CA ALA A 91 -14.00 -7.30 14.75
C ALA A 91 -15.21 -6.98 13.86
N GLU A 92 -14.99 -6.93 12.56
CA GLU A 92 -16.06 -6.79 11.57
C GLU A 92 -16.64 -8.16 11.20
N SER A 93 -17.94 -8.34 11.40
CA SER A 93 -18.61 -9.60 11.06
C SER A 93 -19.03 -9.62 9.58
N ASN A 94 -18.88 -10.77 8.92
CA ASN A 94 -19.33 -11.02 7.55
C ASN A 94 -18.61 -10.19 6.47
N VAL A 95 -17.33 -9.90 6.65
CA VAL A 95 -16.49 -9.34 5.59
C VAL A 95 -16.41 -10.36 4.45
N ASP A 96 -16.89 -9.99 3.28
CA ASP A 96 -16.81 -10.79 2.05
C ASP A 96 -16.46 -9.87 0.89
N ILE A 97 -15.15 -9.64 0.73
CA ILE A 97 -14.59 -8.69 -0.23
C ILE A 97 -14.99 -9.03 -1.66
N ASP A 98 -15.14 -10.32 -1.99
CA ASP A 98 -15.53 -10.75 -3.33
C ASP A 98 -16.98 -10.39 -3.66
N LYS A 99 -17.88 -10.37 -2.66
CA LYS A 99 -19.26 -9.88 -2.83
C LYS A 99 -19.35 -8.36 -2.93
N GLU A 100 -18.42 -7.64 -2.31
CA GLU A 100 -18.39 -6.18 -2.26
C GLU A 100 -17.67 -5.53 -3.44
N ASP A 101 -17.16 -6.34 -4.38
CA ASP A 101 -16.14 -5.97 -5.37
C ASP A 101 -14.81 -5.56 -4.71
N PRO A 102 -13.73 -6.35 -4.89
CA PRO A 102 -12.44 -6.05 -4.30
C PRO A 102 -11.85 -4.68 -4.68
N VAL A 103 -12.14 -4.18 -5.89
CA VAL A 103 -11.61 -2.89 -6.35
C VAL A 103 -12.32 -1.74 -5.63
N GLU A 104 -13.65 -1.78 -5.56
CA GLU A 104 -14.44 -0.78 -4.83
C GLU A 104 -14.14 -0.83 -3.33
N ALA A 105 -13.94 -2.02 -2.77
CA ALA A 105 -13.53 -2.19 -1.38
C ALA A 105 -12.15 -1.58 -1.09
N SER A 106 -11.17 -1.76 -1.99
CA SER A 106 -9.84 -1.14 -1.90
C SER A 106 -9.92 0.39 -1.94
N TRP A 107 -10.69 0.96 -2.87
CA TRP A 107 -10.93 2.40 -2.94
C TRP A 107 -11.67 2.95 -1.72
N GLY A 108 -12.67 2.23 -1.21
CA GLY A 108 -13.39 2.63 0.00
C GLY A 108 -12.50 2.67 1.24
N VAL A 109 -11.44 1.86 1.30
CA VAL A 109 -10.42 1.96 2.35
C VAL A 109 -9.51 3.17 2.13
N TYR A 110 -9.08 3.43 0.90
CA TYR A 110 -8.29 4.61 0.55
C TYR A 110 -9.02 5.91 0.92
N ASP A 111 -10.29 6.05 0.53
CA ASP A 111 -11.10 7.25 0.79
C ASP A 111 -11.23 7.52 2.30
N LYS A 112 -11.48 6.47 3.10
CA LYS A 112 -11.55 6.59 4.56
C LYS A 112 -10.23 7.05 5.18
N LEU A 113 -9.09 6.58 4.68
CA LEU A 113 -7.78 7.00 5.17
C LEU A 113 -7.45 8.44 4.77
N VAL A 114 -7.89 8.89 3.59
CA VAL A 114 -7.80 10.29 3.17
C VAL A 114 -8.69 11.19 4.04
N GLU A 115 -9.91 10.75 4.33
CA GLU A 115 -10.82 11.45 5.25
C GLU A 115 -10.23 11.54 6.66
N LEU A 116 -9.61 10.46 7.15
CA LEU A 116 -8.87 10.44 8.41
C LEU A 116 -7.76 11.51 8.41
N ALA A 117 -7.00 11.64 7.33
CA ALA A 117 -5.96 12.65 7.19
C ALA A 117 -6.53 14.08 7.33
N SER A 118 -7.70 14.33 6.72
CA SER A 118 -8.42 15.61 6.83
C SER A 118 -8.80 15.93 8.28
N GLU A 119 -9.38 14.96 8.99
CA GLU A 119 -9.75 15.11 10.40
C GLU A 119 -8.52 15.35 11.31
N MET A 120 -7.43 14.64 11.03
CA MET A 120 -6.15 14.78 11.74
C MET A 120 -5.45 16.12 11.48
N ARG A 121 -5.69 16.75 10.32
CA ARG A 121 -5.18 18.11 10.04
C ARG A 121 -5.92 19.18 10.82
N GLN A 122 -7.22 19.01 11.01
CA GLN A 122 -8.04 19.96 11.76
C GLN A 122 -7.74 19.92 13.27
N HIS A 123 -7.30 18.78 13.78
CA HIS A 123 -7.02 18.56 15.20
C HIS A 123 -5.55 18.18 15.37
N SER A 124 -4.72 19.08 15.92
CA SER A 124 -3.25 19.00 16.04
C SER A 124 -2.68 17.66 16.53
N GLY A 125 -2.64 16.66 15.65
CA GLY A 125 -2.31 15.28 15.97
C GLY A 125 -3.48 14.53 16.62
N THR A 126 -3.65 13.27 16.20
CA THR A 126 -4.64 12.35 16.79
C THR A 126 -3.91 11.31 17.63
N SER A 127 -4.27 11.17 18.91
CA SER A 127 -3.77 10.10 19.76
C SER A 127 -4.39 8.75 19.39
N VAL A 128 -3.74 7.64 19.74
CA VAL A 128 -4.31 6.28 19.59
C VAL A 128 -5.71 6.17 20.21
N SER A 129 -5.90 6.80 21.38
CA SER A 129 -7.18 6.82 22.10
C SER A 129 -8.28 7.55 21.32
N GLU A 130 -7.95 8.65 20.65
CA GLU A 130 -8.89 9.39 19.80
C GLU A 130 -9.19 8.62 18.51
N LEU A 131 -8.18 7.97 17.92
CA LEU A 131 -8.38 7.09 16.76
C LEU A 131 -9.41 5.99 17.08
N LYS A 132 -9.28 5.33 18.23
CA LYS A 132 -10.22 4.29 18.68
C LYS A 132 -11.61 4.83 19.02
N ARG A 133 -11.70 6.01 19.64
CA ARG A 133 -12.97 6.54 20.15
C ARG A 133 -13.76 7.32 19.09
N LYS A 134 -13.09 8.22 18.38
CA LYS A 134 -13.72 9.20 17.47
C LYS A 134 -13.64 8.74 16.01
N TYR A 135 -12.49 8.19 15.60
CA TYR A 135 -12.21 7.94 14.18
C TYR A 135 -12.20 6.45 13.80
N ASN A 136 -12.75 5.56 14.64
CA ASN A 136 -12.70 4.11 14.38
C ASN A 136 -13.39 3.70 13.08
N HIS A 137 -14.39 4.45 12.61
CA HIS A 137 -15.13 4.18 11.39
C HIS A 137 -14.34 4.52 10.11
N LEU A 138 -13.31 5.37 10.23
CA LEU A 138 -12.39 5.75 9.16
C LEU A 138 -11.18 4.82 9.06
N VAL A 139 -11.03 3.90 10.02
CA VAL A 139 -9.94 2.94 10.03
C VAL A 139 -10.53 1.57 9.67
N PRO A 140 -10.00 0.87 8.66
CA PRO A 140 -10.49 -0.45 8.32
C PRO A 140 -10.32 -1.43 9.48
N SER A 141 -11.23 -2.39 9.61
CA SER A 141 -11.10 -3.48 10.57
C SER A 141 -9.97 -4.43 10.19
N ASN A 142 -9.50 -5.22 11.16
CA ASN A 142 -8.49 -6.24 10.93
C ASN A 142 -8.96 -7.25 9.86
N GLU A 143 -10.20 -7.71 9.98
CA GLU A 143 -10.82 -8.68 9.08
C GLU A 143 -10.93 -8.12 7.66
N ARG A 144 -11.21 -6.82 7.51
CA ARG A 144 -11.29 -6.17 6.21
C ARG A 144 -9.94 -6.07 5.51
N VAL A 145 -8.89 -5.73 6.24
CA VAL A 145 -7.53 -5.71 5.67
C VAL A 145 -7.07 -7.12 5.30
N LEU A 146 -7.36 -8.12 6.14
CA LEU A 146 -7.08 -9.53 5.82
C LEU A 146 -7.80 -9.98 4.54
N GLY A 147 -9.10 -9.74 4.43
CA GLY A 147 -9.86 -10.11 3.22
C GLY A 147 -9.35 -9.41 1.96
N LEU A 148 -8.91 -8.15 2.06
CA LEU A 148 -8.31 -7.42 0.96
C LEU A 148 -6.91 -7.93 0.58
N ALA A 149 -6.18 -8.52 1.53
CA ALA A 149 -4.91 -9.17 1.25
C ALA A 149 -5.12 -10.53 0.57
N GLU A 150 -6.16 -11.28 0.96
CA GLU A 150 -6.46 -12.62 0.43
C GLU A 150 -6.99 -12.62 -1.01
N THR A 151 -7.57 -11.51 -1.48
CA THR A 151 -8.11 -11.44 -2.85
C THR A 151 -7.00 -11.41 -3.90
N GLU A 152 -7.16 -12.21 -4.95
CA GLU A 152 -6.25 -12.24 -6.10
C GLU A 152 -6.49 -11.10 -7.09
N LYS A 153 -7.59 -10.34 -6.94
CA LYS A 153 -7.84 -9.16 -7.78
C LYS A 153 -6.89 -8.01 -7.44
N ASN A 154 -6.41 -7.95 -6.20
CA ASN A 154 -5.40 -6.98 -5.80
C ASN A 154 -4.02 -7.51 -6.21
N MET A 155 -3.24 -6.63 -6.83
CA MET A 155 -1.90 -6.95 -7.32
C MET A 155 -0.96 -7.22 -6.15
N SER A 156 -0.18 -8.29 -6.23
CA SER A 156 0.90 -8.53 -5.28
C SER A 156 2.02 -7.49 -5.42
N LEU A 157 2.81 -7.30 -4.37
CA LEU A 157 3.99 -6.43 -4.41
C LEU A 157 4.94 -6.79 -5.57
N SER A 158 5.16 -8.08 -5.82
CA SER A 158 6.02 -8.55 -6.91
C SER A 158 5.47 -8.22 -8.28
N GLU A 159 4.16 -8.41 -8.50
CA GLU A 159 3.52 -8.08 -9.78
C GLU A 159 3.56 -6.58 -10.02
N TYR A 160 3.34 -5.78 -8.98
CA TYR A 160 3.40 -4.32 -9.09
C TYR A 160 4.78 -3.82 -9.49
N LEU A 161 5.84 -4.30 -8.82
CA LEU A 161 7.21 -3.92 -9.18
C LEU A 161 7.60 -4.40 -10.58
N GLN A 162 7.11 -5.57 -11.00
CA GLN A 162 7.36 -6.09 -12.35
C GLN A 162 6.83 -5.17 -13.45
N VAL A 163 5.72 -4.45 -13.23
CA VAL A 163 5.20 -3.47 -14.21
C VAL A 163 6.23 -2.39 -14.51
N TYR A 164 6.97 -1.93 -13.49
CA TYR A 164 8.00 -0.89 -13.65
C TYR A 164 9.35 -1.44 -14.13
N ASP A 165 9.66 -2.69 -13.81
CA ASP A 165 10.91 -3.34 -14.22
C ASP A 165 10.89 -3.85 -15.66
N THR A 166 9.69 -4.09 -16.21
CA THR A 166 9.53 -4.63 -17.56
C THR A 166 9.85 -3.55 -18.61
N PRO A 167 10.80 -3.79 -19.53
CA PRO A 167 11.10 -2.84 -20.59
C PRO A 167 9.87 -2.55 -21.44
N ILE A 168 9.56 -1.26 -21.63
CA ILE A 168 8.49 -0.83 -22.54
C ILE A 168 8.95 -1.10 -23.97
N SER A 169 8.51 -2.21 -24.55
CA SER A 169 8.69 -2.51 -25.97
C SER A 169 7.50 -1.96 -26.77
N ALA A 170 7.42 -0.65 -26.89
CA ALA A 170 6.45 -0.02 -27.78
C ALA A 170 7.05 0.01 -29.20
N THR A 171 6.63 -0.91 -30.07
CA THR A 171 6.93 -0.77 -31.50
C THR A 171 6.03 0.31 -32.07
N LEU A 172 6.60 1.44 -32.49
CA LEU A 172 5.81 2.52 -33.08
C LEU A 172 5.37 2.12 -34.49
N GLU A 173 4.12 2.36 -34.86
CA GLU A 173 3.67 2.11 -36.24
C GLU A 173 4.45 2.96 -37.26
N SER A 174 5.06 4.09 -36.85
CA SER A 174 5.98 4.87 -37.69
C SER A 174 7.34 4.21 -37.94
N GLU A 175 7.74 3.24 -37.11
CA GLU A 175 8.94 2.41 -37.32
C GLU A 175 8.68 1.30 -38.35
N ARG A 176 7.40 1.06 -38.70
CA ARG A 176 7.03 0.26 -39.87
C ARG A 176 7.21 1.10 -41.13
N VAL A 177 8.46 1.42 -41.44
CA VAL A 177 8.82 2.01 -42.72
C VAL A 177 8.79 0.95 -43.82
N TRP A 178 8.44 1.39 -45.02
CA TRP A 178 8.45 0.53 -46.20
C TRP A 178 9.87 0.05 -46.53
N PRO A 179 10.04 -1.22 -46.98
CA PRO A 179 9.03 -2.25 -47.12
C PRO A 179 8.73 -2.95 -45.79
N ILE A 180 7.46 -3.27 -45.57
CA ILE A 180 7.01 -4.03 -44.39
C ILE A 180 7.76 -5.37 -44.36
N PRO A 181 8.50 -5.70 -43.29
CA PRO A 181 9.17 -6.98 -43.16
C PRO A 181 8.17 -8.13 -43.33
N ALA A 182 8.49 -9.11 -44.18
CA ALA A 182 7.59 -10.23 -44.42
C ALA A 182 7.35 -11.02 -43.12
N LEU A 183 6.07 -11.26 -42.79
CA LEU A 183 5.63 -11.88 -41.53
C LEU A 183 5.96 -13.38 -41.40
N ILE A 184 6.71 -13.98 -42.34
CA ILE A 184 6.96 -15.44 -42.33
C ILE A 184 8.39 -15.73 -42.80
N ARG A 185 9.18 -16.39 -41.95
CA ARG A 185 10.40 -17.12 -42.35
C ARG A 185 10.06 -18.60 -42.45
N TYR A 186 10.37 -19.21 -43.60
CA TYR A 186 10.34 -20.67 -43.80
C TYR A 186 11.54 -21.34 -43.13
#